data_AF-A0A941PK05-F1
#
_entry.id   AF-A0A941PK05-F1
#
_cell.length_a   1.000
_cell.length_b   1.000
_cell.length_c   1.000
_cell.angle_alpha   90.00
_cell.angle_beta   90.00
_cell.angle_gamma   90.00
#
_symmetry.space_group_name_H-M   'P 1'
#
loop_
_entity.id
_entity.type
_entity.pdbx_description
1 polymer ?
#
loop_
_entity_poly.entity_id
_entity_poly.type
_entity_poly.pdbx_seq_one_letter_code
_entity_poly.pdbx_strand_id
1 'polypeptide(L)'
;MHLPINLYNLLHGTVVESDRLELKADYNPESVLRTICAFANDFNNFGGGYIVIGVEEKDGKPILPPEGITLSKADAMQKYLIRICSFLKPVYTPIVSVEKYQEKQVLVIWVPGGQTRPYSAPATLGKNKEYKYFIRKSSSTVIAKHEELKELLGLTATVPFDDRINHHATIEELRLPLIQAFLKEINSQLLEESRQIPFADLCRQMAIVDGGNEYLKPRNIGLLFFNDQPDKFFPLLKLMSSISHKEKAAI
;
A
#
# COMPACT_ATOMS: atom_id res chain seq x y z
N MET A 1 10.50 12.07 4.88
CA MET A 1 10.57 10.67 4.41
C MET A 1 10.42 10.74 2.89
N HIS A 2 11.34 10.17 2.12
CA HIS A 2 11.28 10.26 0.66
C HIS A 2 10.28 9.25 0.10
N LEU A 3 9.56 9.62 -0.96
CA LEU A 3 8.70 8.68 -1.68
C LEU A 3 9.55 7.60 -2.35
N PRO A 4 9.06 6.35 -2.42
CA PRO A 4 9.74 5.29 -3.17
C PRO A 4 9.68 5.48 -4.69
N ILE A 5 8.93 6.48 -5.19
CA ILE A 5 8.69 6.70 -6.62
C ILE A 5 9.23 8.07 -7.08
N ASN A 6 9.73 8.12 -8.31
CA ASN A 6 10.14 9.37 -8.96
C ASN A 6 8.90 10.12 -9.46
N LEU A 7 8.69 11.34 -8.97
CA LEU A 7 7.56 12.19 -9.35
C LEU A 7 7.51 12.52 -10.86
N TYR A 8 8.67 12.61 -11.52
CA TYR A 8 8.71 12.79 -12.97
C TYR A 8 8.06 11.60 -13.70
N ASN A 9 8.40 10.38 -13.31
CA ASN A 9 7.82 9.19 -13.93
C ASN A 9 6.30 9.12 -13.65
N LEU A 10 5.88 9.45 -12.43
CA LEU A 10 4.47 9.46 -12.05
C LEU A 10 3.63 10.45 -12.88
N LEU A 11 4.20 11.62 -13.23
CA LEU A 11 3.51 12.64 -14.02
C LEU A 11 3.62 12.44 -15.54
N HIS A 12 4.57 11.62 -16.02
CA HIS A 12 4.81 11.37 -17.45
C HIS A 12 4.50 9.93 -17.89
N GLY A 13 4.05 9.07 -16.98
CA GLY A 13 3.79 7.65 -17.24
C GLY A 13 2.58 7.38 -18.15
N THR A 14 2.47 6.14 -18.60
CA THR A 14 1.48 5.69 -19.60
C THR A 14 0.06 5.52 -19.02
N VAL A 15 -0.96 5.51 -19.88
CA VAL A 15 -2.41 5.41 -19.57
C VAL A 15 -2.77 4.33 -18.52
N VAL A 16 -2.03 3.21 -18.44
CA VAL A 16 -2.27 2.15 -17.44
C VAL A 16 -2.06 2.63 -15.99
N GLU A 17 -1.34 3.74 -15.77
CA GLU A 17 -1.13 4.35 -14.45
C GLU A 17 -2.29 5.26 -13.99
N SER A 18 -3.23 5.65 -14.87
CA SER A 18 -4.34 6.56 -14.49
C SER A 18 -5.21 5.99 -13.37
N ASP A 19 -5.32 4.65 -13.31
CA ASP A 19 -6.15 4.00 -12.32
C ASP A 19 -5.54 4.07 -10.92
N ARG A 20 -4.22 4.27 -10.85
CA ARG A 20 -3.41 4.40 -9.63
C ARG A 20 -2.98 5.85 -9.35
N LEU A 21 -3.41 6.81 -10.17
CA LEU A 21 -3.05 8.22 -10.03
C LEU A 21 -4.31 9.09 -9.99
N GLU A 22 -4.37 9.98 -9.01
CA GLU A 22 -5.39 11.03 -8.92
C GLU A 22 -4.68 12.38 -8.88
N LEU A 23 -4.98 13.25 -9.85
CA LEU A 23 -4.44 14.59 -9.92
C LEU A 23 -5.49 15.60 -9.45
N LYS A 24 -5.08 16.57 -8.63
CA LYS A 24 -5.96 17.64 -8.15
C LYS A 24 -5.22 18.97 -8.14
N ALA A 25 -5.79 19.99 -8.77
CA ALA A 25 -5.28 21.35 -8.66
C ALA A 25 -5.34 21.86 -7.21
N ASP A 26 -6.50 21.67 -6.55
CA ASP A 26 -6.73 22.11 -5.17
C ASP A 26 -7.21 20.97 -4.24
N TYR A 27 -7.11 21.21 -2.94
CA TYR A 27 -7.45 20.26 -1.90
C TYR A 27 -8.91 20.36 -1.47
N ASN A 28 -9.70 19.38 -1.90
CA ASN A 28 -11.02 19.11 -1.32
C ASN A 28 -10.93 17.92 -0.34
N PRO A 29 -11.15 18.14 0.97
CA PRO A 29 -10.99 17.09 1.97
C PRO A 29 -11.88 15.87 1.78
N GLU A 30 -13.15 16.06 1.40
CA GLU A 30 -14.08 14.96 1.22
C GLU A 30 -13.68 14.14 0.00
N SER A 31 -13.35 14.80 -1.12
CA SER A 31 -12.88 14.13 -2.33
C SER A 31 -11.60 13.34 -2.05
N VAL A 32 -10.62 13.94 -1.38
CA VAL A 32 -9.36 13.27 -1.03
C VAL A 32 -9.61 12.08 -0.10
N LEU A 33 -10.43 12.23 0.94
CA LEU A 33 -10.74 11.13 1.86
C LEU A 33 -11.40 9.94 1.15
N ARG A 34 -12.35 10.22 0.25
CA ARG A 34 -13.01 9.18 -0.56
C ARG A 34 -12.02 8.47 -1.47
N THR A 35 -11.11 9.21 -2.12
CA THR A 35 -10.07 8.61 -2.98
C THR A 35 -9.05 7.81 -2.16
N ILE A 36 -8.69 8.24 -0.95
CA ILE A 36 -7.86 7.45 -0.03
C ILE A 36 -8.57 6.13 0.31
N CYS A 37 -9.86 6.18 0.66
CA CYS A 37 -10.64 4.97 0.93
C CYS A 37 -10.66 4.03 -0.29
N ALA A 38 -10.80 4.58 -1.48
CA ALA A 38 -10.83 3.81 -2.73
C ALA A 38 -9.50 3.13 -3.03
N PHE A 39 -8.38 3.85 -2.92
CA PHE A 39 -7.05 3.27 -3.10
C PHE A 39 -6.70 2.27 -2.00
N ALA A 40 -7.06 2.53 -0.74
CA ALA A 40 -6.86 1.57 0.35
C ALA A 40 -7.68 0.29 0.16
N ASN A 41 -8.87 0.39 -0.46
CA ASN A 41 -9.68 -0.78 -0.83
C ASN A 41 -9.08 -1.59 -1.98
N ASP A 42 -8.23 -0.99 -2.81
CA ASP A 42 -7.45 -1.66 -3.85
C ASP A 42 -8.25 -2.76 -4.59
N PHE A 43 -9.44 -2.39 -5.06
CA PHE A 43 -10.46 -3.35 -5.54
C PHE A 43 -9.93 -4.23 -6.69
N ASN A 44 -9.10 -3.65 -7.57
CA ASN A 44 -8.47 -4.35 -8.68
C ASN A 44 -7.10 -4.98 -8.32
N ASN A 45 -6.68 -4.94 -7.05
CA ASN A 45 -5.40 -5.44 -6.54
C ASN A 45 -4.16 -4.86 -7.27
N PHE A 46 -4.14 -3.53 -7.48
CA PHE A 46 -3.03 -2.82 -8.10
C PHE A 46 -1.98 -2.33 -7.07
N GLY A 47 -2.17 -2.64 -5.79
CA GLY A 47 -1.30 -2.19 -4.70
C GLY A 47 -1.61 -0.78 -4.21
N GLY A 48 -2.79 -0.23 -4.54
CA GLY A 48 -3.21 1.13 -4.18
C GLY A 48 -2.80 2.18 -5.21
N GLY A 49 -2.53 3.42 -4.77
CA GLY A 49 -2.28 4.53 -5.68
C GLY A 49 -1.74 5.82 -5.04
N TYR A 50 -1.70 6.88 -5.83
CA TYR A 50 -1.12 8.18 -5.50
C TYR A 50 -2.14 9.29 -5.76
N ILE A 51 -2.22 10.26 -4.85
CA ILE A 51 -2.95 11.50 -5.05
C ILE A 51 -1.91 12.62 -5.08
N VAL A 52 -1.89 13.43 -6.14
CA VAL A 52 -0.97 14.57 -6.27
C VAL A 52 -1.79 15.85 -6.28
N ILE A 53 -1.56 16.70 -5.27
CA ILE A 53 -2.23 18.00 -5.10
C ILE A 53 -1.29 19.12 -5.56
N GLY A 54 -1.84 20.08 -6.30
CA GLY A 54 -1.12 21.16 -6.97
C GLY A 54 -0.87 20.90 -8.45
N VAL A 55 -1.46 19.83 -9.02
CA VAL A 55 -1.36 19.47 -10.44
C VAL A 55 -2.76 19.33 -11.01
N GLU A 56 -3.11 20.18 -11.96
CA GLU A 56 -4.40 20.09 -12.64
C GLU A 56 -4.41 18.94 -13.66
N GLU A 57 -5.58 18.33 -13.86
CA GLU A 57 -5.80 17.28 -14.85
C GLU A 57 -6.73 17.77 -15.95
N LYS A 58 -6.40 17.46 -17.20
CA LYS A 58 -7.29 17.62 -18.34
C LYS A 58 -7.21 16.39 -19.23
N ASP A 59 -8.36 15.77 -19.47
CA ASP A 59 -8.50 14.57 -20.32
C ASP A 59 -7.55 13.43 -19.92
N GLY A 60 -7.38 13.18 -18.62
CA GLY A 60 -6.51 12.12 -18.09
C GLY A 60 -5.02 12.45 -18.09
N LYS A 61 -4.64 13.70 -18.41
CA LYS A 61 -3.25 14.14 -18.49
C LYS A 61 -2.97 15.31 -17.53
N PRO A 62 -1.79 15.36 -16.88
CA PRO A 62 -1.41 16.49 -16.09
C PRO A 62 -1.19 17.74 -16.96
N ILE A 63 -1.70 18.86 -16.51
CA ILE A 63 -1.36 20.17 -17.07
C ILE A 63 -0.05 20.62 -16.42
N LEU A 64 0.98 20.81 -17.25
CA LEU A 64 2.31 21.22 -16.84
C LEU A 64 2.66 22.60 -17.43
N PRO A 65 3.41 23.47 -16.72
CA PRO A 65 3.91 23.27 -15.35
C PRO A 65 2.77 23.25 -14.32
N PRO A 66 2.96 22.56 -13.18
CA PRO A 66 1.92 22.49 -12.16
C PRO A 66 1.67 23.88 -11.54
N GLU A 67 0.45 24.12 -11.07
CA GLU A 67 0.13 25.33 -10.32
C GLU A 67 0.95 25.40 -9.02
N GLY A 68 1.08 24.21 -8.39
CA GLY A 68 1.78 24.01 -7.14
C GLY A 68 1.00 24.52 -5.93
N ILE A 69 1.58 24.31 -4.76
CA ILE A 69 1.05 24.74 -3.47
C ILE A 69 2.12 25.49 -2.69
N THR A 70 1.72 26.32 -1.73
CA THR A 70 2.67 26.95 -0.81
C THR A 70 3.03 25.98 0.32
N LEU A 71 4.23 26.10 0.88
CA LEU A 71 4.68 25.29 2.02
C LEU A 71 3.74 25.37 3.22
N SER A 72 3.21 26.57 3.52
CA SER A 72 2.24 26.76 4.60
C SER A 72 0.92 26.03 4.34
N LYS A 73 0.43 26.03 3.10
CA LYS A 73 -0.75 25.24 2.72
C LYS A 73 -0.45 23.74 2.84
N ALA A 74 0.72 23.28 2.42
CA ALA A 74 1.12 21.88 2.50
C ALA A 74 1.13 21.36 3.95
N ASP A 75 1.72 22.11 4.90
CA ASP A 75 1.75 21.75 6.33
C ASP A 75 0.34 21.70 6.93
N ALA A 76 -0.51 22.68 6.59
CA ALA A 76 -1.90 22.70 7.04
C ALA A 76 -2.69 21.49 6.50
N MET A 77 -2.49 21.14 5.22
CA MET A 77 -3.12 19.97 4.60
C MET A 77 -2.66 18.68 5.26
N GLN A 78 -1.37 18.50 5.56
CA GLN A 78 -0.86 17.29 6.23
C GLN A 78 -1.53 17.07 7.60
N LYS A 79 -1.56 18.10 8.44
CA LYS A 79 -2.21 18.04 9.77
C LYS A 79 -3.69 17.71 9.66
N TYR A 80 -4.38 18.33 8.70
CA TYR A 80 -5.79 18.08 8.47
C TYR A 80 -6.05 16.68 7.89
N LEU A 81 -5.16 16.18 7.04
CA LEU A 81 -5.26 14.84 6.44
C LEU A 81 -5.25 13.75 7.53
N ILE A 82 -4.33 13.83 8.50
CA ILE A 82 -4.27 12.90 9.63
C ILE A 82 -5.60 12.88 10.38
N ARG A 83 -6.18 14.07 10.64
CA ARG A 83 -7.47 14.18 11.33
C ARG A 83 -8.59 13.52 10.54
N ILE A 84 -8.72 13.79 9.24
CA ILE A 84 -9.83 13.22 8.46
C ILE A 84 -9.65 11.72 8.18
N CYS A 85 -8.41 11.23 8.05
CA CYS A 85 -8.12 9.80 7.88
C CYS A 85 -8.50 8.98 9.12
N SER A 86 -8.53 9.58 10.32
CA SER A 86 -9.07 8.93 11.52
C SER A 86 -10.55 8.55 11.41
N PHE A 87 -11.28 9.12 10.44
CA PHE A 87 -12.66 8.73 10.14
C PHE A 87 -12.76 7.54 9.18
N LEU A 88 -11.66 6.98 8.70
CA LEU A 88 -11.70 5.71 7.96
C LEU A 88 -11.98 4.55 8.93
N LYS A 89 -12.73 3.56 8.46
CA LYS A 89 -13.02 2.33 9.20
C LYS A 89 -12.70 1.11 8.34
N PRO A 90 -11.72 0.27 8.74
CA PRO A 90 -10.77 0.46 9.84
C PRO A 90 -9.90 1.71 9.69
N VAL A 91 -9.22 2.13 10.76
CA VAL A 91 -8.31 3.29 10.70
C VAL A 91 -7.21 3.00 9.67
N TYR A 92 -6.93 3.99 8.83
CA TYR A 92 -5.92 3.91 7.80
C TYR A 92 -5.19 5.26 7.73
N THR A 93 -3.87 5.23 7.56
CA THR A 93 -3.04 6.44 7.46
C THR A 93 -2.17 6.35 6.21
N PRO A 94 -2.33 7.25 5.22
CA PRO A 94 -1.48 7.28 4.04
C PRO A 94 -0.11 7.90 4.36
N ILE A 95 0.84 7.75 3.42
CA ILE A 95 2.15 8.38 3.48
C ILE A 95 2.10 9.68 2.69
N VAL A 96 2.59 10.77 3.27
CA VAL A 96 2.52 12.10 2.65
C VAL A 96 3.92 12.68 2.51
N SER A 97 4.23 13.24 1.35
CA SER A 97 5.48 13.97 1.08
C SER A 97 5.19 15.26 0.33
N VAL A 98 5.98 16.30 0.60
CA VAL A 98 6.00 17.53 -0.22
C VAL A 98 7.20 17.43 -1.14
N GLU A 99 6.95 17.48 -2.45
CA GLU A 99 7.97 17.30 -3.47
C GLU A 99 8.08 18.57 -4.32
N LYS A 100 9.29 18.85 -4.82
CA LYS A 100 9.53 19.96 -5.74
C LYS A 100 9.54 19.43 -7.18
N TYR A 101 8.71 20.00 -8.04
CA TYR A 101 8.64 19.68 -9.48
C TYR A 101 8.56 20.97 -10.29
N GLN A 102 9.48 21.15 -11.26
CA GLN A 102 9.55 22.35 -12.11
C GLN A 102 9.43 23.68 -11.31
N GLU A 103 10.25 23.81 -10.25
CA GLU A 103 10.26 24.99 -9.35
C GLU A 103 8.99 25.23 -8.53
N LYS A 104 8.02 24.31 -8.58
CA LYS A 104 6.78 24.35 -7.82
C LYS A 104 6.75 23.23 -6.79
N GLN A 105 6.07 23.48 -5.67
CA GLN A 105 5.87 22.45 -4.64
C GLN A 105 4.54 21.75 -4.89
N VAL A 106 4.50 20.43 -4.74
CA VAL A 106 3.28 19.62 -4.82
C VAL A 106 3.20 18.70 -3.61
N LEU A 107 1.97 18.38 -3.16
CA LEU A 107 1.76 17.41 -2.09
C LEU A 107 1.42 16.06 -2.70
N VAL A 108 2.24 15.05 -2.44
CA VAL A 108 1.98 13.68 -2.87
C VAL A 108 1.49 12.88 -1.66
N ILE A 109 0.30 12.32 -1.79
CA ILE A 109 -0.30 11.39 -0.82
C ILE A 109 -0.27 10.02 -1.46
N TRP A 110 0.62 9.17 -0.96
CA TRP A 110 0.71 7.78 -1.37
C TRP A 110 -0.15 6.89 -0.47
N VAL A 111 -1.00 6.09 -1.11
CA VAL A 111 -2.03 5.27 -0.49
C VAL A 111 -1.80 3.81 -0.90
N PRO A 112 -0.94 3.06 -0.19
CA PRO A 112 -0.80 1.62 -0.39
C PRO A 112 -2.13 0.87 -0.21
N GLY A 113 -2.32 -0.20 -0.97
CA GLY A 113 -3.43 -1.13 -0.75
C GLY A 113 -3.45 -1.61 0.70
N GLY A 114 -4.59 -1.46 1.37
CA GLY A 114 -4.68 -1.75 2.79
C GLY A 114 -4.83 -3.25 3.06
N GLN A 115 -4.38 -3.68 4.24
CA GLN A 115 -4.37 -5.10 4.62
C GLN A 115 -5.65 -5.54 5.34
N THR A 116 -6.43 -4.58 5.86
CA THR A 116 -7.66 -4.84 6.60
C THR A 116 -8.88 -4.41 5.79
N ARG A 117 -8.84 -4.69 4.48
CA ARG A 117 -9.94 -4.42 3.57
C ARG A 117 -11.20 -5.17 4.01
N PRO A 118 -12.39 -4.60 3.78
CA PRO A 118 -12.62 -3.31 3.15
C PRO A 118 -12.65 -2.15 4.15
N TYR A 119 -12.18 -1.00 3.68
CA TYR A 119 -12.26 0.30 4.31
C TYR A 119 -13.54 1.03 3.88
N SER A 120 -14.12 1.77 4.81
CA SER A 120 -15.21 2.70 4.56
C SER A 120 -14.85 4.10 5.05
N ALA A 121 -15.41 5.11 4.40
CA ALA A 121 -15.25 6.51 4.75
C ALA A 121 -16.63 7.17 4.92
N PRO A 122 -16.74 8.25 5.71
CA PRO A 122 -17.96 9.04 5.73
C PRO A 122 -18.19 9.70 4.36
N ALA A 123 -19.42 9.66 3.87
CA ALA A 123 -19.80 10.33 2.64
C ALA A 123 -19.58 11.84 2.75
N THR A 124 -19.85 12.45 3.91
CA THR A 124 -19.56 13.87 4.18
C THR A 124 -18.82 14.03 5.50
N LEU A 125 -18.03 15.09 5.64
CA LEU A 125 -17.34 15.44 6.88
C LEU A 125 -18.22 16.22 7.87
N GLY A 126 -19.51 16.40 7.55
CA GLY A 126 -20.51 17.07 8.38
C GLY A 126 -20.93 16.29 9.63
N LYS A 127 -22.02 16.74 10.27
CA LYS A 127 -22.52 16.17 11.53
C LYS A 127 -23.05 14.75 11.41
N ASN A 128 -23.72 14.42 10.30
CA ASN A 128 -24.28 13.08 10.08
C ASN A 128 -23.39 12.28 9.13
N LYS A 129 -22.56 11.41 9.70
CA LYS A 129 -21.54 10.65 8.97
C LYS A 129 -22.10 9.31 8.54
N GLU A 130 -22.74 9.27 7.39
CA GLU A 130 -23.09 8.01 6.74
C GLU A 130 -21.84 7.40 6.12
N TYR A 131 -21.49 6.17 6.50
CA TYR A 131 -20.30 5.49 6.00
C TYR A 131 -20.61 4.75 4.71
N LYS A 132 -19.71 4.88 3.73
CA LYS A 132 -19.80 4.23 2.43
C LYS A 132 -18.46 3.59 2.08
N TYR A 133 -18.53 2.55 1.26
CA TYR A 133 -17.36 1.94 0.64
C TYR A 133 -17.09 2.61 -0.69
N PHE A 134 -15.84 3.03 -0.89
CA PHE A 134 -15.40 3.66 -2.14
C PHE A 134 -14.43 2.74 -2.86
N ILE A 135 -14.50 2.71 -4.19
CA ILE A 135 -13.59 1.94 -5.06
C ILE A 135 -13.14 2.80 -6.24
N ARG A 136 -11.97 2.46 -6.80
CA ARG A 136 -11.50 3.04 -8.07
C ARG A 136 -12.13 2.30 -9.23
N LYS A 137 -12.72 3.04 -10.15
CA LYS A 137 -13.14 2.57 -11.47
C LYS A 137 -12.48 3.44 -12.50
N SER A 138 -11.47 2.89 -13.17
CA SER A 138 -10.58 3.66 -14.02
C SER A 138 -10.01 4.87 -13.25
N SER A 139 -10.11 6.08 -13.80
CA SER A 139 -9.68 7.34 -13.16
C SER A 139 -10.69 7.93 -12.17
N SER A 140 -11.79 7.25 -11.83
CA SER A 140 -12.86 7.78 -10.99
C SER A 140 -13.03 7.05 -9.66
N THR A 141 -13.27 7.82 -8.60
CA THR A 141 -13.67 7.29 -7.29
C THR A 141 -15.19 7.24 -7.18
N VAL A 142 -15.75 6.05 -6.99
CA VAL A 142 -17.21 5.82 -6.91
C VAL A 142 -17.60 5.08 -5.64
N ILE A 143 -18.86 5.21 -5.23
CA ILE A 143 -19.44 4.40 -4.15
C ILE A 143 -19.70 3.00 -4.70
N ALA A 144 -19.18 1.96 -4.03
CA ALA A 144 -19.45 0.57 -4.38
C ALA A 144 -20.93 0.23 -4.11
N LYS A 145 -21.62 -0.37 -5.09
CA LYS A 145 -23.03 -0.73 -5.00
C LYS A 145 -23.28 -2.18 -5.44
N HIS A 146 -24.31 -2.81 -4.87
CA HIS A 146 -24.79 -4.15 -5.25
C HIS A 146 -23.67 -5.19 -5.34
N GLU A 147 -23.39 -5.70 -6.54
CA GLU A 147 -22.36 -6.72 -6.79
C GLU A 147 -20.96 -6.25 -6.43
N GLU A 148 -20.61 -4.99 -6.70
CA GLU A 148 -19.29 -4.43 -6.32
C GLU A 148 -19.10 -4.44 -4.81
N LEU A 149 -20.16 -4.12 -4.08
CA LEU A 149 -20.11 -4.14 -2.62
C LEU A 149 -20.02 -5.57 -2.12
N LYS A 150 -20.74 -6.52 -2.73
CA LYS A 150 -20.65 -7.94 -2.39
C LYS A 150 -19.27 -8.52 -2.68
N GLU A 151 -18.65 -8.16 -3.79
CA GLU A 151 -17.30 -8.53 -4.15
C GLU A 151 -16.28 -7.91 -3.19
N LEU A 152 -16.38 -6.60 -2.94
CA LEU A 152 -15.51 -5.89 -2.00
C LEU A 152 -15.63 -6.44 -0.58
N LEU A 153 -16.84 -6.79 -0.13
CA LEU A 153 -17.05 -7.48 1.14
C LEU A 153 -16.57 -8.94 1.07
N GLY A 154 -16.64 -9.58 -0.09
CA GLY A 154 -16.04 -10.90 -0.34
C GLY A 154 -14.51 -10.89 -0.23
N LEU A 155 -13.87 -9.72 -0.44
CA LEU A 155 -12.46 -9.51 -0.14
C LEU A 155 -12.16 -9.53 1.37
N THR A 156 -13.16 -9.66 2.27
CA THR A 156 -12.98 -9.91 3.71
C THR A 156 -12.38 -11.29 4.04
N ALA A 157 -11.51 -11.83 3.18
CA ALA A 157 -10.40 -12.59 3.69
C ALA A 157 -9.50 -11.59 4.42
N THR A 158 -9.53 -11.57 5.77
CA THR A 158 -8.37 -11.06 6.50
C THR A 158 -7.18 -11.78 5.92
N VAL A 159 -6.36 -11.09 5.14
CA VAL A 159 -5.13 -11.67 4.61
C VAL A 159 -4.44 -12.30 5.82
N PRO A 160 -4.25 -13.63 5.84
CA PRO A 160 -3.64 -14.31 6.97
C PRO A 160 -2.34 -13.60 7.34
N PHE A 161 -1.98 -13.61 8.63
CA PHE A 161 -0.87 -12.80 9.10
C PHE A 161 0.40 -13.01 8.27
N ASP A 162 0.65 -14.26 7.86
CA ASP A 162 1.67 -14.75 6.97
C ASP A 162 1.62 -14.16 5.55
N ASP A 163 0.42 -14.00 4.97
CA ASP A 163 0.26 -13.43 3.62
C ASP A 163 0.35 -11.89 3.58
N ARG A 164 0.40 -11.22 4.73
CA ARG A 164 0.47 -9.74 4.80
C ARG A 164 1.83 -9.21 4.40
N ILE A 165 1.85 -8.07 3.74
CA ILE A 165 3.06 -7.31 3.41
C ILE A 165 3.71 -6.77 4.69
N ASN A 166 5.02 -6.96 4.84
CA ASN A 166 5.80 -6.29 5.88
C ASN A 166 6.39 -4.99 5.33
N HIS A 167 5.73 -3.87 5.63
CA HIS A 167 6.13 -2.55 5.15
C HIS A 167 7.46 -2.05 5.74
N HIS A 168 7.90 -2.61 6.88
CA HIS A 168 9.12 -2.23 7.57
C HIS A 168 10.36 -2.95 7.04
N ALA A 169 10.19 -4.14 6.47
CA ALA A 169 11.26 -4.89 5.85
C ALA A 169 11.44 -4.50 4.38
N THR A 170 12.57 -4.90 3.81
CA THR A 170 12.84 -4.79 2.37
C THR A 170 13.18 -6.18 1.83
N ILE A 171 13.22 -6.34 0.51
CA ILE A 171 13.47 -7.66 -0.09
C ILE A 171 14.85 -8.21 0.27
N GLU A 172 15.81 -7.36 0.58
CA GLU A 172 17.19 -7.71 0.98
C GLU A 172 17.25 -8.46 2.31
N GLU A 173 16.18 -8.41 3.11
CA GLU A 173 16.05 -9.21 4.34
C GLU A 173 15.80 -10.70 4.02
N LEU A 174 15.32 -11.04 2.83
CA LEU A 174 15.15 -12.42 2.42
C LEU A 174 16.48 -13.03 1.98
N ARG A 175 16.73 -14.28 2.39
CA ARG A 175 18.00 -14.97 2.18
C ARG A 175 17.83 -16.02 1.10
N LEU A 176 18.42 -15.76 -0.08
CA LEU A 176 18.47 -16.71 -1.18
C LEU A 176 18.96 -18.12 -0.75
N PRO A 177 19.97 -18.29 0.12
CA PRO A 177 20.37 -19.63 0.57
C PRO A 177 19.27 -20.39 1.30
N LEU A 178 18.46 -19.72 2.14
CA LEU A 178 17.34 -20.35 2.85
C LEU A 178 16.23 -20.75 1.89
N ILE A 179 15.93 -19.89 0.91
CA ILE A 179 15.00 -20.17 -0.18
C ILE A 179 15.45 -21.41 -0.97
N GLN A 180 16.70 -21.45 -1.40
CA GLN A 180 17.24 -22.58 -2.17
C GLN A 180 17.30 -23.88 -1.36
N ALA A 181 17.61 -23.80 -0.06
CA ALA A 181 17.57 -24.95 0.83
C ALA A 181 16.15 -25.53 0.91
N PHE A 182 15.14 -24.68 1.10
CA PHE A 182 13.74 -25.09 1.10
C PHE A 182 13.31 -25.69 -0.24
N LEU A 183 13.61 -25.03 -1.37
CA LEU A 183 13.29 -25.52 -2.71
C LEU A 183 13.92 -26.90 -2.97
N LYS A 184 15.14 -27.14 -2.49
CA LYS A 184 15.81 -28.43 -2.56
C LYS A 184 15.11 -29.49 -1.71
N GLU A 185 14.73 -29.16 -0.48
CA GLU A 185 14.05 -30.07 0.45
C GLU A 185 12.72 -30.58 -0.11
N ILE A 186 11.95 -29.70 -0.75
CA ILE A 186 10.67 -30.07 -1.39
C ILE A 186 10.83 -30.64 -2.80
N ASN A 187 12.06 -30.82 -3.29
CA ASN A 187 12.38 -31.25 -4.66
C ASN A 187 11.69 -30.39 -5.75
N SER A 188 11.67 -29.07 -5.54
CA SER A 188 11.05 -28.14 -6.49
C SER A 188 11.92 -27.95 -7.73
N GLN A 189 11.29 -27.99 -8.91
CA GLN A 189 11.94 -27.67 -10.19
C GLN A 189 12.44 -26.22 -10.22
N LEU A 190 11.83 -25.33 -9.42
CA LEU A 190 12.22 -23.93 -9.28
C LEU A 190 13.65 -23.77 -8.72
N LEU A 191 14.24 -24.80 -8.11
CA LEU A 191 15.60 -24.73 -7.59
C LEU A 191 16.62 -24.41 -8.68
N GLU A 192 16.53 -25.03 -9.85
CA GLU A 192 17.49 -24.80 -10.93
C GLU A 192 17.28 -23.42 -11.56
N GLU A 193 16.02 -23.01 -11.72
CA GLU A 193 15.64 -21.68 -12.20
C GLU A 193 16.08 -20.56 -11.24
N SER A 194 16.04 -20.81 -9.92
CA SER A 194 16.44 -19.83 -8.89
C SER A 194 17.89 -19.34 -9.03
N ARG A 195 18.74 -20.08 -9.75
CA ARG A 195 20.14 -19.72 -10.01
C ARG A 195 20.30 -18.78 -11.20
N GLN A 196 19.27 -18.63 -12.02
CA GLN A 196 19.31 -17.93 -13.30
C GLN A 196 18.42 -16.69 -13.32
N ILE A 197 17.26 -16.75 -12.65
CA ILE A 197 16.30 -15.65 -12.64
C ILE A 197 16.68 -14.54 -11.64
N PRO A 198 16.27 -13.29 -11.88
CA PRO A 198 16.45 -12.21 -10.90
C PRO A 198 15.79 -12.55 -9.56
N PHE A 199 16.42 -12.12 -8.46
CA PHE A 199 15.96 -12.45 -7.11
C PHE A 199 14.53 -11.97 -6.81
N ALA A 200 14.16 -10.79 -7.31
CA ALA A 200 12.81 -10.26 -7.20
C ALA A 200 11.77 -11.17 -7.88
N ASP A 201 12.10 -11.69 -9.06
CA ASP A 201 11.21 -12.55 -9.83
C ASP A 201 11.06 -13.92 -9.16
N LEU A 202 12.15 -14.49 -8.62
CA LEU A 202 12.10 -15.69 -7.78
C LEU A 202 11.16 -15.51 -6.59
N CYS A 203 11.33 -14.43 -5.83
CA CYS A 203 10.50 -14.14 -4.67
C CYS A 203 9.02 -13.96 -5.06
N ARG A 204 8.74 -13.36 -6.21
CA ARG A 204 7.37 -13.21 -6.75
C ARG A 204 6.77 -14.58 -7.10
N GLN A 205 7.52 -15.43 -7.78
CA GLN A 205 7.08 -16.80 -8.13
C GLN A 205 6.81 -17.64 -6.88
N MET A 206 7.59 -17.44 -5.81
CA MET A 206 7.36 -18.08 -4.51
C MET A 206 6.23 -17.44 -3.70
N ALA A 207 5.61 -16.36 -4.19
CA ALA A 207 4.59 -15.59 -3.49
C ALA A 207 5.01 -15.12 -2.08
N ILE A 208 6.31 -14.85 -1.88
CA ILE A 208 6.87 -14.38 -0.59
C ILE A 208 7.15 -12.88 -0.57
N VAL A 209 6.86 -12.19 -1.66
CA VAL A 209 6.88 -10.73 -1.79
C VAL A 209 5.61 -10.28 -2.50
N ASP A 210 5.25 -9.02 -2.32
CA ASP A 210 4.11 -8.40 -2.97
C ASP A 210 4.37 -6.91 -3.22
N GLY A 211 3.56 -6.30 -4.07
CA GLY A 211 3.67 -4.90 -4.49
C GLY A 211 4.33 -4.70 -5.86
N GLY A 212 4.22 -3.48 -6.38
CA GLY A 212 4.82 -3.06 -7.66
C GLY A 212 6.35 -3.13 -7.62
N ASN A 213 7.01 -2.96 -8.78
CA ASN A 213 8.48 -2.99 -8.86
C ASN A 213 9.13 -1.85 -8.06
N GLU A 214 8.43 -0.74 -7.92
CA GLU A 214 8.79 0.45 -7.16
C GLU A 214 8.67 0.28 -5.64
N TYR A 215 7.83 -0.66 -5.19
CA TYR A 215 7.55 -0.89 -3.78
C TYR A 215 7.34 -2.39 -3.52
N LEU A 216 8.30 -3.18 -3.97
CA LEU A 216 8.32 -4.61 -3.73
C LEU A 216 8.71 -4.86 -2.28
N LYS A 217 7.85 -5.55 -1.54
CA LYS A 217 8.00 -5.79 -0.11
C LYS A 217 7.81 -7.26 0.23
N PRO A 218 8.55 -7.80 1.20
CA PRO A 218 8.35 -9.17 1.64
C PRO A 218 6.99 -9.31 2.30
N ARG A 219 6.34 -10.46 2.09
CA ARG A 219 5.24 -10.91 2.93
C ARG A 219 5.81 -11.47 4.23
N ASN A 220 5.00 -11.49 5.29
CA ASN A 220 5.44 -11.98 6.59
C ASN A 220 5.90 -13.44 6.52
N ILE A 221 5.27 -14.29 5.71
CA ILE A 221 5.69 -15.67 5.44
C ILE A 221 7.12 -15.73 4.92
N GLY A 222 7.50 -14.80 4.04
CA GLY A 222 8.85 -14.72 3.51
C GLY A 222 9.87 -14.46 4.62
N LEU A 223 9.57 -13.50 5.50
CA LEU A 223 10.44 -13.18 6.64
C LEU A 223 10.47 -14.29 7.68
N LEU A 224 9.35 -14.97 7.93
CA LEU A 224 9.28 -16.06 8.91
C LEU A 224 10.15 -17.26 8.51
N PHE A 225 10.19 -17.60 7.22
CA PHE A 225 10.87 -18.80 6.73
C PHE A 225 12.25 -18.52 6.12
N PHE A 226 12.47 -17.32 5.57
CA PHE A 226 13.63 -17.02 4.74
C PHE A 226 14.43 -15.80 5.24
N ASN A 227 14.37 -15.48 6.53
CA ASN A 227 15.26 -14.51 7.18
C ASN A 227 16.06 -15.20 8.29
N ASP A 228 17.30 -14.75 8.52
CA ASP A 228 18.16 -15.32 9.58
C ASP A 228 17.69 -14.92 11.00
N GLN A 229 16.91 -13.85 11.13
CA GLN A 229 16.47 -13.26 12.41
C GLN A 229 15.02 -12.74 12.37
N PRO A 230 14.02 -13.60 12.12
CA PRO A 230 12.61 -13.21 12.01
C PRO A 230 12.07 -12.45 13.23
N ASP A 231 12.62 -12.74 14.42
CA ASP A 231 12.29 -12.06 15.68
C ASP A 231 12.38 -10.53 15.62
N LYS A 232 13.26 -9.97 14.76
CA LYS A 232 13.41 -8.52 14.59
C LYS A 232 12.12 -7.88 14.05
N PHE A 233 11.39 -8.63 13.23
CA PHE A 233 10.15 -8.18 12.60
C PHE A 233 8.92 -8.62 13.39
N PHE A 234 9.05 -9.68 14.19
CA PHE A 234 7.95 -10.30 14.93
C PHE A 234 8.27 -10.55 16.42
N PRO A 235 8.44 -9.49 17.25
CA PRO A 235 8.86 -9.63 18.65
C PRO A 235 7.92 -10.51 19.51
N LEU A 236 6.64 -10.58 19.16
CA LEU A 236 5.63 -11.37 19.88
C LEU A 236 5.79 -12.89 19.71
N LEU A 237 6.43 -13.38 18.64
CA LEU A 237 6.71 -14.81 18.48
C LEU A 237 7.67 -15.34 19.55
N LYS A 238 8.57 -14.47 20.03
CA LYS A 238 9.54 -14.78 21.09
C LYS A 238 8.91 -15.05 22.45
N LEU A 239 7.76 -14.42 22.73
CA LEU A 239 7.01 -14.64 23.96
C LEU A 239 6.33 -16.02 23.96
N MET A 240 5.78 -16.46 22.83
CA MET A 240 5.07 -17.76 22.75
C MET A 240 6.01 -18.96 22.90
N SER A 241 7.22 -18.92 22.34
CA SER A 241 8.22 -19.98 22.54
C SER A 241 8.72 -20.04 23.99
N SER A 242 8.82 -18.89 24.67
CA SER A 242 9.22 -18.82 26.08
C SER A 242 8.16 -19.35 27.07
N ILE A 243 6.87 -19.25 26.72
CA ILE A 243 5.76 -19.77 27.53
C ILE A 243 5.67 -21.30 27.40
N SER A 244 5.85 -21.84 26.18
CA SER A 244 5.84 -23.30 25.94
C SER A 244 6.94 -24.06 26.70
N HIS A 245 8.10 -23.44 26.91
CA HIS A 245 9.18 -24.04 27.70
C HIS A 245 8.93 -24.00 29.21
N LYS A 246 8.14 -23.07 29.74
CA LYS A 246 7.82 -23.00 31.17
C LYS A 246 6.75 -24.00 31.59
N GLU A 247 5.81 -24.34 30.71
CA GLU A 247 4.76 -25.33 31.01
C GLU A 247 5.27 -26.78 30.98
N LYS A 248 6.34 -27.08 30.22
CA LYS A 248 6.98 -28.40 30.23
C LYS A 248 7.90 -28.67 31.43
N ALA A 249 8.22 -27.66 32.22
CA ALA A 249 9.06 -27.79 33.43
C ALA A 249 8.24 -27.97 34.72
N ALA A 250 6.90 -28.04 34.61
CA ALA A 250 5.97 -28.18 35.74
C ALA A 250 5.18 -29.50 35.72
N ILE A 251 5.67 -30.53 34.99
CA ILE A 251 5.15 -31.90 35.02
C ILE A 251 6.30 -32.85 35.39
#